data_AF-A0A1F8B5N4-F1
#
_entry.id   AF-A0A1F8B5N4-F1
#
_cell.length_a   1.000
_cell.length_b   1.000
_cell.length_c   1.000
_cell.angle_alpha   90.00
_cell.angle_beta   90.00
_cell.angle_gamma   90.00
#
_symmetry.space_group_name_H-M   'P 1'
#
loop_
_entity.id
_entity.type
_entity.pdbx_description
1 polymer ?
#
loop_
_entity_poly.entity_id
_entity_poly.type
_entity_poly.pdbx_seq_one_letter_code
_entity_poly.pdbx_strand_id
1 'polypeptide(L)'
;MSKGFTSLLLLLFVPLILVLLFFISTKTSLSPLSKQSGLLKTYEKAKDDVAKLNSSVSWEFNNDTKTWSAMGNPPACPDPFVFPSPVDLSLASGILYPGQVRGGDYKPHGGVRFDNRDTNDIKVQAIMDGYILKASKYLEAGEEQISFFYINDCGLMVMHDHFLTLSPRIAEALSKLPLGDEGDSRTTTIEPKVYVKKGEVLATEIGHKDFNGKKNIFVDFGLYDLTKTNGIEYDSDFRTKNPNVDEYGTHALCWFDYLSSEEESLVRSLPAGGHEGKQSDYCK
;
A
#
# COMPACT_ATOMS: atom_id res chain seq x y z
N MET A 1 -82.18 -50.73 -34.55
CA MET A 1 -80.87 -51.45 -34.56
C MET A 1 -80.04 -50.75 -35.63
N SER A 2 -78.82 -50.25 -35.46
CA SER A 2 -77.67 -50.67 -34.67
C SER A 2 -76.87 -49.47 -34.14
N LYS A 3 -76.03 -49.75 -33.14
CA LYS A 3 -75.04 -48.86 -32.53
C LYS A 3 -73.81 -48.65 -33.44
N GLY A 4 -73.08 -47.58 -33.18
CA GLY A 4 -71.72 -47.29 -33.65
C GLY A 4 -71.48 -45.78 -33.63
N PHE A 5 -70.33 -45.19 -33.33
CA PHE A 5 -69.02 -45.70 -32.97
C PHE A 5 -68.17 -44.43 -32.73
N THR A 6 -68.38 -43.71 -31.63
CA THR A 6 -67.68 -42.42 -31.37
C THR A 6 -67.21 -42.24 -29.93
N SER A 7 -67.02 -43.36 -29.21
CA SER A 7 -66.60 -43.34 -27.80
C SER A 7 -65.14 -43.79 -27.55
N LEU A 8 -64.30 -43.92 -28.58
CA LEU A 8 -62.94 -44.47 -28.42
C LEU A 8 -61.78 -43.50 -28.73
N LEU A 9 -62.02 -42.31 -29.31
CA LEU A 9 -60.94 -41.36 -29.57
C LEU A 9 -60.75 -40.29 -28.47
N LEU A 10 -61.78 -39.97 -27.67
CA LEU A 10 -61.68 -38.97 -26.61
C LEU A 10 -61.03 -39.50 -25.30
N LEU A 11 -61.00 -40.81 -25.09
CA LEU A 11 -60.43 -41.41 -23.86
C LEU A 11 -58.91 -41.60 -23.91
N LEU A 12 -58.26 -41.42 -25.06
CA LEU A 12 -56.80 -41.59 -25.21
C LEU A 12 -55.99 -40.30 -25.16
N PHE A 13 -56.62 -39.12 -25.28
CA PHE A 13 -55.89 -37.84 -25.31
C PHE A 13 -56.00 -37.00 -24.02
N VAL A 14 -57.00 -37.24 -23.17
CA VAL A 14 -57.13 -36.54 -21.87
C VAL A 14 -55.99 -36.87 -20.88
N PRO A 15 -55.49 -38.12 -20.77
CA PRO A 15 -54.37 -38.41 -19.86
C PRO A 15 -53.06 -37.79 -20.36
N LEU A 16 -52.86 -37.69 -21.68
CA LEU A 16 -51.62 -37.19 -22.28
C LEU A 16 -51.48 -35.66 -22.08
N ILE A 17 -52.60 -34.93 -22.17
CA ILE A 17 -52.65 -33.47 -21.95
C ILE A 17 -52.45 -33.12 -20.47
N LEU A 18 -53.00 -33.92 -19.55
CA LEU A 18 -52.81 -33.73 -18.11
C LEU A 18 -51.37 -34.04 -17.67
N VAL A 19 -50.73 -35.06 -18.27
CA VAL A 19 -49.30 -35.36 -18.03
C VAL A 19 -48.40 -34.25 -18.60
N LEU A 20 -48.69 -33.72 -19.79
CA LEU A 20 -47.91 -32.60 -20.34
C LEU A 20 -48.04 -31.32 -19.48
N LEU A 21 -49.24 -31.00 -18.98
CA LEU A 21 -49.44 -29.84 -18.09
C LEU A 21 -48.77 -30.03 -16.72
N PHE A 22 -48.70 -31.27 -16.21
CA PHE A 22 -47.96 -31.59 -14.97
C PHE A 22 -46.43 -31.49 -15.16
N PHE A 23 -45.91 -31.87 -16.34
CA PHE A 23 -44.47 -31.74 -16.64
C PHE A 23 -44.03 -30.30 -16.96
N ILE A 24 -44.93 -29.45 -17.50
CA ILE A 24 -44.64 -28.01 -17.71
C ILE A 24 -44.69 -27.27 -16.37
N SER A 25 -45.60 -27.62 -15.46
CA SER A 25 -45.67 -27.00 -14.11
C SER A 25 -44.51 -27.40 -13.18
N THR A 26 -43.81 -28.51 -13.43
CA THR A 26 -42.72 -29.00 -12.57
C THR A 26 -41.32 -28.63 -13.04
N LYS A 27 -41.16 -28.11 -14.27
CA LYS A 27 -39.84 -27.66 -14.79
C LYS A 27 -39.56 -26.16 -14.70
N THR A 28 -40.51 -25.36 -14.24
CA THR A 28 -40.30 -23.94 -13.89
C THR A 28 -40.66 -23.68 -12.43
N SER A 29 -40.05 -24.44 -11.52
CA SER A 29 -39.92 -24.03 -10.12
C SER A 29 -38.44 -23.97 -9.76
N LEU A 30 -37.73 -23.04 -10.41
CA LEU A 30 -36.67 -22.36 -9.69
C LEU A 30 -37.37 -21.42 -8.73
N SER A 31 -37.40 -21.84 -7.47
CA SER A 31 -38.11 -21.19 -6.38
C SER A 31 -37.91 -19.66 -6.40
N PRO A 32 -38.97 -18.86 -6.22
CA PRO A 32 -38.85 -17.40 -6.02
C PRO A 32 -37.83 -17.07 -4.91
N LEU A 33 -37.71 -17.95 -3.92
CA LEU A 33 -36.74 -17.89 -2.82
C LEU A 33 -35.27 -17.97 -3.27
N SER A 34 -34.93 -18.76 -4.32
CA SER A 34 -33.55 -18.84 -4.80
C SER A 34 -33.11 -17.55 -5.51
N LYS A 35 -34.00 -16.96 -6.34
CA LYS A 35 -33.78 -15.65 -6.97
C LYS A 35 -33.77 -14.52 -5.94
N GLN A 36 -34.64 -14.58 -4.94
CA GLN A 36 -34.70 -13.60 -3.85
C GLN A 36 -33.46 -13.68 -2.93
N SER A 37 -32.95 -14.88 -2.66
CA SER A 37 -31.67 -15.08 -1.95
C SER A 37 -30.47 -14.55 -2.75
N GLY A 38 -30.45 -14.75 -4.07
CA GLY A 38 -29.43 -14.17 -4.94
C GLY A 38 -29.48 -12.64 -5.01
N LEU A 39 -30.68 -12.05 -5.04
CA LEU A 39 -30.88 -10.61 -4.99
C LEU A 39 -30.49 -10.02 -3.63
N LEU A 40 -30.82 -10.68 -2.52
CA LEU A 40 -30.40 -10.27 -1.17
C LEU A 40 -28.88 -10.33 -1.00
N LYS A 41 -28.21 -11.38 -1.50
CA LYS A 41 -26.74 -11.46 -1.49
C LYS A 41 -26.10 -10.36 -2.35
N THR A 42 -26.69 -10.07 -3.51
CA THR A 42 -26.23 -8.98 -4.39
C THR A 42 -26.46 -7.61 -3.74
N TYR A 43 -27.59 -7.43 -3.04
CA TYR A 43 -27.92 -6.20 -2.33
C TYR A 43 -27.02 -5.97 -1.11
N GLU A 44 -26.80 -6.97 -0.26
CA GLU A 44 -25.89 -6.83 0.89
C GLU A 44 -24.45 -6.61 0.41
N LYS A 45 -24.00 -7.30 -0.65
CA LYS A 45 -22.70 -7.01 -1.27
C LYS A 45 -22.63 -5.59 -1.83
N ALA A 46 -23.66 -5.13 -2.54
CA ALA A 46 -23.71 -3.76 -3.08
C ALA A 46 -23.77 -2.71 -1.96
N LYS A 47 -24.43 -3.03 -0.85
CA LYS A 47 -24.52 -2.19 0.35
C LYS A 47 -23.19 -2.15 1.10
N ASP A 48 -22.47 -3.27 1.19
CA ASP A 48 -21.11 -3.33 1.72
C ASP A 48 -20.14 -2.59 0.82
N ASP A 49 -20.24 -2.76 -0.50
CA ASP A 49 -19.43 -2.05 -1.49
C ASP A 49 -19.72 -0.53 -1.46
N VAL A 50 -20.99 -0.12 -1.33
CA VAL A 50 -21.41 1.29 -1.17
C VAL A 50 -21.00 1.85 0.19
N ALA A 51 -21.07 1.05 1.27
CA ALA A 51 -20.57 1.44 2.58
C ALA A 51 -19.05 1.61 2.56
N LYS A 52 -18.33 0.76 1.82
CA LYS A 52 -16.88 0.81 1.61
C LYS A 52 -16.45 1.99 0.72
N LEU A 53 -17.29 2.37 -0.23
CA LEU A 53 -17.15 3.58 -1.04
C LEU A 53 -17.44 4.85 -0.22
N ASN A 54 -18.45 4.83 0.65
CA ASN A 54 -18.76 5.93 1.57
C ASN A 54 -17.84 5.99 2.80
N SER A 55 -17.00 4.97 3.01
CA SER A 55 -15.98 4.91 4.07
C SER A 55 -14.56 5.07 3.54
N SER A 56 -14.35 5.43 2.26
CA SER A 56 -12.98 5.57 1.75
C SER A 56 -12.35 6.81 2.39
N VAL A 57 -11.48 6.60 3.35
CA VAL A 57 -10.70 7.69 3.95
C VAL A 57 -9.60 8.04 2.96
N SER A 58 -9.35 9.33 2.78
CA SER A 58 -8.17 9.82 2.07
C SER A 58 -7.48 10.88 2.88
N TRP A 59 -6.18 10.97 2.72
CA TRP A 59 -5.34 11.90 3.46
C TRP A 59 -4.72 12.89 2.50
N GLU A 60 -4.77 14.17 2.88
CA GLU A 60 -4.23 15.27 2.09
C GLU A 60 -3.42 16.21 2.97
N PHE A 61 -2.28 16.65 2.45
CA PHE A 61 -1.46 17.68 3.06
C PHE A 61 -1.87 19.05 2.52
N ASN A 62 -2.29 19.93 3.41
CA ASN A 62 -2.62 21.30 3.06
C ASN A 62 -1.34 22.16 3.09
N ASN A 63 -0.92 22.65 1.93
CA ASN A 63 0.29 23.46 1.78
C ASN A 63 0.23 24.84 2.43
N ASP A 64 -0.97 25.39 2.63
CA ASP A 64 -1.18 26.71 3.24
C ASP A 64 -1.12 26.61 4.77
N THR A 65 -1.79 25.59 5.34
CA THR A 65 -1.83 25.39 6.80
C THR A 65 -0.69 24.54 7.32
N LYS A 66 0.07 23.88 6.44
CA LYS A 66 1.16 22.94 6.78
C LYS A 66 0.71 21.78 7.67
N THR A 67 -0.46 21.22 7.37
CA THR A 67 -1.08 20.15 8.16
C THR A 67 -1.65 19.04 7.29
N TRP A 68 -1.54 17.81 7.77
CA TRP A 68 -2.32 16.70 7.25
C TRP A 68 -3.76 16.74 7.74
N SER A 69 -4.68 16.31 6.89
CA SER A 69 -6.08 16.12 7.24
C SER A 69 -6.67 14.90 6.54
N ALA A 70 -7.58 14.21 7.24
CA ALA A 70 -8.35 13.14 6.66
C ALA A 70 -9.66 13.69 6.06
N MET A 71 -9.97 13.25 4.85
CA MET A 71 -11.30 13.32 4.27
C MET A 71 -12.05 12.04 4.64
N GLY A 72 -13.16 12.18 5.36
CA GLY A 72 -13.89 11.06 5.95
C GLY A 72 -13.58 10.87 7.44
N ASN A 73 -14.02 9.75 8.01
CA ASN A 73 -13.78 9.40 9.41
C ASN A 73 -12.74 8.28 9.50
N PRO A 74 -11.45 8.59 9.75
CA PRO A 74 -10.43 7.57 9.89
C PRO A 74 -10.77 6.60 11.04
N PRO A 75 -10.66 5.27 10.83
CA PRO A 75 -10.74 4.33 11.94
C PRO A 75 -9.51 4.51 12.85
N ALA A 76 -9.59 4.00 14.08
CA ALA A 76 -8.42 3.93 14.95
C ALA A 76 -7.35 3.02 14.33
N CYS A 77 -6.08 3.44 14.41
CA CYS A 77 -4.97 2.56 14.05
C CYS A 77 -4.83 1.41 15.04
N PRO A 78 -4.32 0.24 14.61
CA PRO A 78 -3.95 -0.82 15.54
C PRO A 78 -2.99 -0.31 16.62
N ASP A 79 -3.23 -0.68 17.87
CA ASP A 79 -2.39 -0.34 19.01
C ASP A 79 -2.20 -1.58 19.91
N PRO A 80 -0.98 -2.18 19.98
CA PRO A 80 0.23 -1.73 19.30
C PRO A 80 0.18 -2.01 17.78
N PHE A 81 0.68 -1.09 16.98
CA PHE A 81 1.01 -1.37 15.57
C PHE A 81 2.37 -2.05 15.53
N VAL A 82 2.43 -3.26 15.00
CA VAL A 82 3.68 -4.02 14.82
C VAL A 82 3.73 -4.60 13.42
N PHE A 83 4.86 -4.46 12.74
CA PHE A 83 5.05 -4.96 11.38
C PHE A 83 6.40 -5.68 11.21
N PRO A 84 6.48 -6.67 10.29
CA PRO A 84 7.76 -7.25 9.90
C PRO A 84 8.54 -6.26 9.04
N SER A 85 9.87 -6.23 9.16
CA SER A 85 10.71 -5.36 8.33
C SER A 85 10.35 -5.49 6.84
N PRO A 86 10.34 -4.38 6.07
CA PRO A 86 10.06 -4.42 4.64
C PRO A 86 11.11 -5.20 3.83
N VAL A 87 12.25 -5.51 4.43
CA VAL A 87 13.39 -6.23 3.85
C VAL A 87 13.93 -7.26 4.83
N ASP A 88 14.62 -8.29 4.32
CA ASP A 88 15.34 -9.25 5.13
C ASP A 88 16.56 -8.60 5.82
N LEU A 89 16.40 -8.29 7.10
CA LEU A 89 17.42 -7.62 7.91
C LEU A 89 18.65 -8.50 8.20
N SER A 90 18.55 -9.83 8.03
CA SER A 90 19.72 -10.70 8.21
C SER A 90 20.80 -10.46 7.15
N LEU A 91 20.42 -9.81 6.05
CA LEU A 91 21.32 -9.44 4.95
C LEU A 91 21.93 -8.04 5.13
N ALA A 92 21.44 -7.26 6.10
CA ALA A 92 21.83 -5.87 6.27
C ALA A 92 23.26 -5.74 6.82
N SER A 93 24.01 -4.78 6.30
CA SER A 93 25.33 -4.39 6.80
C SER A 93 25.28 -3.23 7.78
N GLY A 94 24.21 -2.44 7.78
CA GLY A 94 24.07 -1.25 8.61
C GLY A 94 22.70 -0.61 8.50
N ILE A 95 22.45 0.35 9.39
CA ILE A 95 21.17 1.06 9.48
C ILE A 95 21.35 2.58 9.47
N LEU A 96 20.54 3.27 8.67
CA LEU A 96 20.41 4.72 8.69
C LEU A 96 19.26 5.06 9.64
N TYR A 97 19.53 5.90 10.63
CA TYR A 97 18.51 6.32 11.60
C TYR A 97 17.63 7.41 10.97
N PRO A 98 16.31 7.39 11.23
CA PRO A 98 15.43 8.49 10.84
C PRO A 98 15.72 9.73 11.71
N GLY A 99 15.39 10.92 11.22
CA GLY A 99 15.55 12.17 11.97
C GLY A 99 17.01 12.63 12.03
N GLN A 100 17.71 12.54 10.89
CA GLN A 100 19.12 12.91 10.74
C GLN A 100 19.30 13.98 9.68
N VAL A 101 20.25 14.90 9.88
CA VAL A 101 20.79 15.70 8.77
C VAL A 101 21.89 14.88 8.10
N ARG A 102 21.63 14.40 6.88
CA ARG A 102 22.54 13.54 6.10
C ARG A 102 22.62 14.04 4.68
N GLY A 103 23.84 14.21 4.16
CA GLY A 103 24.06 14.69 2.79
C GLY A 103 23.61 16.13 2.54
N GLY A 104 23.46 16.94 3.60
CA GLY A 104 23.00 18.33 3.51
C GLY A 104 21.49 18.54 3.73
N ASP A 105 20.71 17.46 3.78
CA ASP A 105 19.25 17.51 3.98
C ASP A 105 18.84 16.87 5.30
N TYR A 106 17.73 17.35 5.87
CA TYR A 106 17.04 16.61 6.91
C TYR A 106 16.28 15.41 6.32
N LYS A 107 16.55 14.22 6.85
CA LYS A 107 15.95 12.95 6.45
C LYS A 107 15.02 12.47 7.57
N PRO A 108 13.69 12.68 7.46
CA PRO A 108 12.71 12.16 8.42
C PRO A 108 12.49 10.63 8.28
N HIS A 109 13.21 10.00 7.35
CA HIS A 109 13.24 8.56 7.13
C HIS A 109 14.64 8.03 7.44
N GLY A 110 14.69 6.74 7.74
CA GLY A 110 15.93 6.00 7.85
C GLY A 110 16.17 5.19 6.59
N GLY A 111 16.85 4.06 6.75
CA GLY A 111 17.12 3.15 5.64
C GLY A 111 17.96 1.97 6.07
N VAL A 112 18.04 0.97 5.22
CA VAL A 112 18.81 -0.26 5.45
C VAL A 112 19.92 -0.34 4.41
N ARG A 113 21.16 -0.56 4.88
CA ARG A 113 22.36 -0.70 4.04
C ARG A 113 22.67 -2.17 3.79
N PHE A 114 23.17 -2.47 2.60
CA PHE A 114 23.58 -3.82 2.18
C PHE A 114 24.96 -3.78 1.50
N ASP A 115 25.90 -3.09 2.12
CA ASP A 115 27.23 -2.77 1.58
C ASP A 115 28.09 -4.00 1.25
N ASN A 116 27.80 -5.13 1.90
CA ASN A 116 28.53 -6.39 1.72
C ASN A 116 27.97 -7.27 0.59
N ARG A 117 27.00 -6.79 -0.19
CA ARG A 117 26.35 -7.59 -1.23
C ARG A 117 26.89 -7.35 -2.64
N ASP A 118 27.01 -8.43 -3.40
CA ASP A 118 27.44 -8.39 -4.81
C ASP A 118 26.29 -8.14 -5.80
N THR A 119 25.04 -8.26 -5.36
CA THR A 119 23.83 -8.04 -6.19
C THR A 119 22.80 -7.12 -5.52
N ASN A 120 22.07 -6.34 -6.32
CA ASN A 120 21.02 -5.41 -5.87
C ASN A 120 19.69 -6.11 -5.52
N ASP A 121 19.67 -7.45 -5.55
CA ASP A 121 18.51 -8.34 -5.45
C ASP A 121 17.93 -8.45 -4.03
N ILE A 122 17.62 -7.30 -3.43
CA ILE A 122 16.86 -7.22 -2.18
C ILE A 122 15.39 -7.01 -2.53
N LYS A 123 14.56 -7.96 -2.09
CA LYS A 123 13.11 -7.82 -2.18
C LYS A 123 12.61 -6.87 -1.11
N VAL A 124 11.72 -5.98 -1.51
CA VAL A 124 11.03 -5.07 -0.61
C VAL A 124 9.54 -5.42 -0.59
N GLN A 125 8.96 -5.53 0.60
CA GLN A 125 7.57 -5.91 0.80
C GLN A 125 6.79 -4.80 1.52
N ALA A 126 5.51 -4.67 1.18
CA ALA A 126 4.61 -3.76 1.89
C ALA A 126 4.39 -4.25 3.33
N ILE A 127 4.49 -3.36 4.30
CA ILE A 127 4.36 -3.71 5.73
C ILE A 127 2.90 -3.71 6.21
N MET A 128 2.01 -3.09 5.43
CA MET A 128 0.59 -2.95 5.70
C MET A 128 -0.21 -2.83 4.40
N ASP A 129 -1.51 -3.05 4.49
CA ASP A 129 -2.46 -2.72 3.43
C ASP A 129 -2.56 -1.20 3.27
N GLY A 130 -2.71 -0.73 2.03
CA GLY A 130 -2.88 0.71 1.79
C GLY A 130 -2.98 1.06 0.32
N TYR A 131 -3.05 2.35 0.02
CA TYR A 131 -3.02 2.89 -1.32
C TYR A 131 -1.75 3.69 -1.54
N ILE A 132 -1.09 3.51 -2.68
CA ILE A 132 -0.03 4.40 -3.11
C ILE A 132 -0.64 5.78 -3.32
N LEU A 133 -0.24 6.74 -2.50
CA LEU A 133 -0.73 8.12 -2.53
C LEU A 133 0.00 8.92 -3.61
N LYS A 134 1.33 8.81 -3.62
CA LYS A 134 2.22 9.57 -4.48
C LYS A 134 3.51 8.81 -4.73
N ALA A 135 4.10 9.02 -5.89
CA ALA A 135 5.35 8.37 -6.29
C ALA A 135 6.21 9.31 -7.12
N SER A 136 7.51 9.07 -7.15
CA SER A 136 8.45 9.72 -8.05
C SER A 136 9.23 8.68 -8.83
N LYS A 137 9.65 9.06 -10.04
CA LYS A 137 10.63 8.36 -10.84
C LYS A 137 11.61 9.42 -11.32
N TYR A 138 12.88 9.26 -10.99
CA TYR A 138 13.89 10.30 -11.18
C TYR A 138 15.24 9.68 -11.54
N LEU A 139 16.15 10.49 -12.06
CA LEU A 139 17.53 10.07 -12.27
C LEU A 139 18.38 10.39 -11.05
N GLU A 140 19.23 9.45 -10.65
CA GLU A 140 20.26 9.68 -9.65
C GLU A 140 21.53 8.90 -10.01
N ALA A 141 22.64 9.63 -10.12
CA ALA A 141 23.89 9.17 -10.72
C ALA A 141 23.68 8.56 -12.12
N GLY A 142 22.75 9.11 -12.91
CA GLY A 142 22.40 8.58 -14.24
C GLY A 142 21.59 7.28 -14.24
N GLU A 143 21.18 6.76 -13.08
CA GLU A 143 20.29 5.60 -12.97
C GLU A 143 18.87 6.03 -12.63
N GLU A 144 17.87 5.36 -13.24
CA GLU A 144 16.47 5.53 -12.85
C GLU A 144 16.25 4.96 -11.44
N GLN A 145 15.71 5.79 -10.55
CA GLN A 145 15.30 5.43 -9.19
C GLN A 145 13.82 5.75 -9.01
N ILE A 146 13.15 4.97 -8.17
CA ILE A 146 11.72 5.12 -7.90
C ILE A 146 11.51 5.23 -6.39
N SER A 147 10.67 6.18 -6.01
CA SER A 147 10.17 6.35 -4.64
C SER A 147 8.66 6.34 -4.62
N PHE A 148 8.05 5.86 -3.55
CA PHE A 148 6.63 6.10 -3.33
C PHE A 148 6.21 6.05 -1.87
N PHE A 149 5.07 6.69 -1.64
CA PHE A 149 4.37 6.71 -0.37
C PHE A 149 3.08 5.92 -0.50
N TYR A 150 2.83 5.01 0.44
CA TYR A 150 1.51 4.39 0.58
C TYR A 150 0.95 4.60 1.98
N ILE A 151 -0.37 4.70 2.05
CA ILE A 151 -1.10 5.08 3.26
C ILE A 151 -2.32 4.19 3.47
N ASN A 152 -2.59 3.87 4.73
CA ASN A 152 -3.82 3.18 5.13
C ASN A 152 -4.90 4.16 5.61
N ASP A 153 -6.13 3.68 5.77
CA ASP A 153 -7.26 4.52 6.14
C ASP A 153 -7.11 5.18 7.52
N CYS A 154 -6.37 4.55 8.44
CA CYS A 154 -6.20 5.08 9.80
C CYS A 154 -5.16 6.22 9.90
N GLY A 155 -4.37 6.45 8.85
CA GLY A 155 -3.40 7.56 8.78
C GLY A 155 -1.95 7.17 8.98
N LEU A 156 -1.59 5.88 8.91
CA LEU A 156 -0.20 5.48 8.83
C LEU A 156 0.27 5.56 7.38
N MET A 157 1.38 6.27 7.18
CA MET A 157 2.04 6.40 5.88
C MET A 157 3.41 5.73 5.93
N VAL A 158 3.77 5.07 4.84
CA VAL A 158 5.10 4.50 4.62
C VAL A 158 5.70 5.14 3.40
N MET A 159 6.99 5.45 3.48
CA MET A 159 7.80 5.89 2.35
C MET A 159 8.87 4.85 2.05
N HIS A 160 9.07 4.59 0.76
CA HIS A 160 10.26 3.93 0.24
C HIS A 160 10.93 4.80 -0.82
N ASP A 161 12.26 4.75 -0.87
CA ASP A 161 13.06 5.34 -1.92
C ASP A 161 14.18 4.38 -2.36
N HIS A 162 14.82 4.71 -3.48
CA HIS A 162 15.87 3.93 -4.13
C HIS A 162 15.41 2.53 -4.56
N PHE A 163 14.20 2.42 -5.09
CA PHE A 163 13.80 1.24 -5.84
C PHE A 163 14.43 1.27 -7.24
N LEU A 164 15.16 0.20 -7.56
CA LEU A 164 15.84 0.03 -8.83
C LEU A 164 15.02 -0.80 -9.82
N THR A 165 14.28 -1.78 -9.31
CA THR A 165 13.34 -2.58 -10.13
C THR A 165 12.11 -2.90 -9.32
N LEU A 166 10.97 -2.34 -9.74
CA LEU A 166 9.66 -2.64 -9.18
C LEU A 166 9.21 -4.06 -9.52
N SER A 167 8.29 -4.61 -8.72
CA SER A 167 7.58 -5.82 -9.11
C SER A 167 6.71 -5.56 -10.35
N PRO A 168 6.43 -6.58 -11.20
CA PRO A 168 5.70 -6.36 -12.45
C PRO A 168 4.36 -5.63 -12.30
N ARG A 169 3.60 -5.94 -11.24
CA ARG A 169 2.31 -5.30 -10.99
C ARG A 169 2.46 -3.82 -10.65
N ILE A 170 3.43 -3.48 -9.80
CA ILE A 170 3.68 -2.09 -9.40
C ILE A 170 4.28 -1.30 -10.57
N ALA A 171 5.17 -1.91 -11.36
CA ALA A 171 5.72 -1.31 -12.57
C ALA A 171 4.62 -0.97 -13.60
N GLU A 172 3.66 -1.88 -13.83
CA GLU A 172 2.52 -1.63 -14.71
C GLU A 172 1.67 -0.47 -14.19
N ALA A 173 1.34 -0.48 -12.89
CA ALA A 173 0.52 0.53 -12.25
C ALA A 173 1.17 1.93 -12.27
N LEU A 174 2.50 2.00 -12.20
CA LEU A 174 3.28 3.24 -12.19
C LEU A 174 3.92 3.58 -13.55
N SER A 175 3.57 2.85 -14.62
CA SER A 175 4.18 3.01 -15.95
C SER A 175 4.08 4.41 -16.55
N LYS A 176 3.08 5.21 -16.10
CA LYS A 176 2.84 6.57 -16.55
C LYS A 176 3.54 7.65 -15.72
N LEU A 177 4.32 7.27 -14.71
CA LEU A 177 5.10 8.24 -13.96
C LEU A 177 6.04 8.98 -14.92
N PRO A 178 6.08 10.33 -14.87
CA PRO A 178 7.10 11.07 -15.59
C PRO A 178 8.48 10.72 -15.02
N LEU A 179 9.50 10.71 -15.87
CA LEU A 179 10.89 10.65 -15.42
C LEU A 179 11.35 12.08 -15.12
N GLY A 180 11.70 12.35 -13.86
CA GLY A 180 12.34 13.59 -13.43
C GLY A 180 13.82 13.64 -13.85
N ASP A 181 14.37 14.85 -13.86
CA ASP A 181 15.80 15.09 -14.11
C ASP A 181 16.68 14.55 -12.96
N GLU A 182 18.00 14.65 -13.13
CA GLU A 182 18.99 14.28 -12.12
C GLU A 182 18.71 14.98 -10.77
N GLY A 183 18.43 14.18 -9.74
CA GLY A 183 18.10 14.63 -8.39
C GLY A 183 16.68 15.19 -8.20
N ASP A 184 15.84 15.22 -9.24
CA ASP A 184 14.47 15.74 -9.14
C ASP A 184 13.48 14.65 -8.67
N SER A 185 13.48 14.38 -7.37
CA SER A 185 12.62 13.38 -6.72
C SER A 185 11.21 13.90 -6.37
N ARG A 186 10.75 15.00 -6.97
CA ARG A 186 9.39 15.51 -6.75
C ARG A 186 8.35 14.44 -7.09
N THR A 187 7.40 14.23 -6.20
CA THR A 187 6.38 13.19 -6.35
C THR A 187 5.16 13.67 -7.12
N THR A 188 4.52 12.75 -7.85
CA THR A 188 3.21 12.92 -8.47
C THR A 188 2.16 12.11 -7.72
N THR A 189 0.97 12.69 -7.49
CA THR A 189 -0.19 11.96 -6.95
C THR A 189 -0.59 10.83 -7.89
N ILE A 190 -0.86 9.64 -7.35
CA ILE A 190 -1.21 8.46 -8.14
C ILE A 190 -2.72 8.35 -8.31
N GLU A 191 -3.17 8.50 -9.55
CA GLU A 191 -4.56 8.27 -9.95
C GLU A 191 -4.66 7.43 -11.23
N PRO A 192 -5.51 6.37 -11.27
CA PRO A 192 -6.36 5.90 -10.18
C PRO A 192 -5.55 5.31 -9.02
N LYS A 193 -6.09 5.41 -7.79
CA LYS A 193 -5.47 4.81 -6.58
C LYS A 193 -5.01 3.37 -6.80
N VAL A 194 -3.75 3.09 -6.46
CA VAL A 194 -3.15 1.74 -6.55
C VAL A 194 -3.11 1.11 -5.17
N TYR A 195 -3.91 0.08 -4.94
CA TYR A 195 -3.91 -0.65 -3.68
C TYR A 195 -2.74 -1.63 -3.60
N VAL A 196 -2.08 -1.69 -2.44
CA VAL A 196 -1.03 -2.66 -2.07
C VAL A 196 -1.49 -3.46 -0.86
N LYS A 197 -1.15 -4.75 -0.84
CA LYS A 197 -1.45 -5.63 0.30
C LYS A 197 -0.22 -5.83 1.16
N LYS A 198 -0.41 -5.98 2.48
CA LYS A 198 0.64 -6.44 3.39
C LYS A 198 1.31 -7.71 2.86
N GLY A 199 2.64 -7.72 2.85
CA GLY A 199 3.49 -8.80 2.35
C GLY A 199 3.63 -8.85 0.82
N GLU A 200 2.95 -7.99 0.08
CA GLU A 200 3.13 -7.89 -1.36
C GLU A 200 4.55 -7.39 -1.70
N VAL A 201 5.18 -8.02 -2.70
CA VAL A 201 6.48 -7.58 -3.22
C VAL A 201 6.30 -6.28 -4.01
N LEU A 202 6.94 -5.21 -3.53
CA LEU A 202 6.92 -3.88 -4.14
C LEU A 202 8.06 -3.71 -5.14
N ALA A 203 9.26 -4.19 -4.77
CA ALA A 203 10.46 -4.13 -5.59
C ALA A 203 11.27 -5.43 -5.45
N THR A 204 12.03 -5.75 -6.49
CA THR A 204 12.94 -6.91 -6.55
C THR A 204 14.40 -6.51 -6.57
N GLU A 205 14.72 -5.26 -6.91
CA GLU A 205 16.05 -4.68 -6.80
C GLU A 205 16.00 -3.27 -6.18
N ILE A 206 17.04 -2.90 -5.41
CA ILE A 206 17.18 -1.59 -4.74
C ILE A 206 18.56 -0.95 -4.96
N GLY A 207 18.68 0.34 -4.66
CA GLY A 207 19.91 1.10 -4.72
C GLY A 207 20.42 1.30 -6.14
N HIS A 208 21.74 1.39 -6.28
CA HIS A 208 22.40 1.68 -7.56
C HIS A 208 23.30 0.52 -7.99
N LYS A 209 23.37 0.28 -9.30
CA LYS A 209 24.34 -0.66 -9.88
C LYS A 209 25.72 -0.02 -9.93
N ASP A 210 25.78 1.25 -10.28
CA ASP A 210 26.95 2.10 -10.37
C ASP A 210 26.63 3.55 -9.95
N PHE A 211 26.92 3.87 -8.70
CA PHE A 211 26.89 5.22 -8.16
C PHE A 211 28.29 5.85 -8.24
N ASN A 212 28.57 6.53 -9.34
CA ASN A 212 29.85 7.23 -9.58
C ASN A 212 31.10 6.32 -9.49
N GLY A 213 31.05 5.16 -10.14
CA GLY A 213 32.12 4.16 -10.18
C GLY A 213 32.12 3.19 -9.00
N LYS A 214 31.07 3.22 -8.16
CA LYS A 214 30.96 2.40 -6.95
C LYS A 214 29.56 1.88 -6.79
N LYS A 215 29.45 0.64 -6.31
CA LYS A 215 28.15 0.09 -5.94
C LYS A 215 27.62 0.75 -4.66
N ASN A 216 26.31 0.96 -4.58
CA ASN A 216 25.64 1.49 -3.40
C ASN A 216 24.26 0.84 -3.24
N ILE A 217 24.16 -0.20 -2.39
CA ILE A 217 22.91 -0.94 -2.19
C ILE A 217 22.31 -0.55 -0.85
N PHE A 218 21.20 0.16 -0.93
CA PHE A 218 20.41 0.55 0.22
C PHE A 218 18.98 0.82 -0.22
N VAL A 219 18.09 0.89 0.75
CA VAL A 219 16.71 1.33 0.57
C VAL A 219 16.38 2.28 1.70
N ASP A 220 15.80 3.42 1.35
CA ASP A 220 15.30 4.34 2.37
C ASP A 220 13.90 3.91 2.81
N PHE A 221 13.63 4.10 4.09
CA PHE A 221 12.37 3.67 4.71
C PHE A 221 11.93 4.66 5.77
N GLY A 222 10.70 5.17 5.60
CA GLY A 222 10.05 6.07 6.54
C GLY A 222 8.70 5.53 6.99
N LEU A 223 8.37 5.75 8.25
CA LEU A 223 7.04 5.51 8.82
C LEU A 223 6.54 6.81 9.45
N TYR A 224 5.30 7.16 9.17
CA TYR A 224 4.69 8.40 9.64
C TYR A 224 3.29 8.12 10.20
N ASP A 225 2.95 8.78 11.30
CA ASP A 225 1.60 8.82 11.85
C ASP A 225 1.01 10.20 11.59
N LEU A 226 0.10 10.29 10.62
CA LEU A 226 -0.48 11.57 10.21
C LEU A 226 -1.54 12.08 11.20
N THR A 227 -1.93 11.26 12.18
CA THR A 227 -2.95 11.63 13.19
C THR A 227 -2.37 12.50 14.31
N LYS A 228 -1.04 12.47 14.51
CA LYS A 228 -0.35 13.15 15.61
C LYS A 228 1.07 13.55 15.25
N THR A 229 1.64 14.50 15.98
CA THR A 229 3.05 14.87 15.82
C THR A 229 3.96 13.95 16.62
N ASN A 230 5.24 13.88 16.25
CA ASN A 230 6.27 13.12 16.95
C ASN A 230 6.87 13.84 18.17
N GLY A 231 6.33 15.01 18.53
CA GLY A 231 6.77 15.78 19.69
C GLY A 231 8.06 16.58 19.48
N ILE A 232 8.67 16.56 18.29
CA ILE A 232 9.85 17.38 17.98
C ILE A 232 9.40 18.79 17.57
N GLU A 233 9.92 19.79 18.28
CA GLU A 233 9.73 21.20 17.93
C GLU A 233 10.83 21.66 16.97
N TYR A 234 10.48 21.77 15.69
CA TYR A 234 11.32 22.45 14.72
C TYR A 234 11.11 23.96 14.84
N ASP A 235 12.15 24.78 14.74
CA ASP A 235 12.02 26.24 14.75
C ASP A 235 11.83 26.81 13.33
N SER A 236 11.74 28.14 13.20
CA SER A 236 11.58 28.81 11.91
C SER A 236 12.80 28.67 10.99
N ASP A 237 14.00 28.66 11.56
CA ASP A 237 15.25 28.58 10.80
C ASP A 237 15.41 27.17 10.22
N PHE A 238 15.03 26.16 10.99
CA PHE A 238 14.97 24.77 10.57
C PHE A 238 13.97 24.58 9.43
N ARG A 239 12.73 25.09 9.57
CA ARG A 239 11.71 25.02 8.51
C ARG A 239 12.12 25.73 7.24
N THR A 240 12.81 26.86 7.36
CA THR A 240 13.33 27.60 6.20
C THR A 240 14.35 26.78 5.43
N LYS A 241 15.22 26.04 6.13
CA LYS A 241 16.19 25.13 5.51
C LYS A 241 15.57 23.82 5.01
N ASN A 242 14.50 23.36 5.66
CA ASN A 242 13.85 22.08 5.39
C ASN A 242 12.35 22.29 5.14
N PRO A 243 11.96 22.83 3.97
CA PRO A 243 10.58 23.24 3.70
C PRO A 243 9.55 22.10 3.73
N ASN A 244 10.01 20.85 3.60
CA ASN A 244 9.16 19.65 3.62
C ASN A 244 9.05 19.03 5.03
N VAL A 245 9.64 19.64 6.07
CA VAL A 245 9.61 19.07 7.43
C VAL A 245 8.19 18.96 7.97
N ASP A 246 7.30 19.91 7.66
CA ASP A 246 5.92 19.87 8.14
C ASP A 246 5.08 18.79 7.43
N GLU A 247 5.45 18.41 6.21
CA GLU A 247 4.77 17.34 5.50
C GLU A 247 5.17 15.95 6.02
N TYR A 248 6.40 15.79 6.52
CA TYR A 248 6.90 14.46 6.88
C TYR A 248 7.57 14.42 8.26
N GLY A 249 8.54 15.29 8.51
CA GLY A 249 9.36 15.27 9.73
C GLY A 249 8.62 15.52 11.03
N THR A 250 7.50 16.24 11.01
CA THR A 250 6.62 16.44 12.18
C THR A 250 5.82 15.19 12.54
N HIS A 251 5.61 14.28 11.59
CA HIS A 251 4.81 13.06 11.74
C HIS A 251 5.66 11.78 11.74
N ALA A 252 6.97 11.91 11.55
CA ALA A 252 7.88 10.79 11.41
C ALA A 252 8.09 10.03 12.73
N LEU A 253 8.11 8.71 12.64
CA LEU A 253 8.28 7.80 13.76
C LEU A 253 9.66 7.12 13.72
N CYS A 254 10.18 6.76 14.89
CA CYS A 254 11.27 5.80 14.98
C CYS A 254 10.69 4.42 14.66
N TRP A 255 10.76 4.04 13.38
CA TRP A 255 10.13 2.81 12.90
C TRP A 255 10.71 1.53 13.52
N PHE A 256 11.86 1.63 14.20
CA PHE A 256 12.45 0.53 14.96
C PHE A 256 11.51 0.08 16.09
N ASP A 257 10.83 1.02 16.74
CA ASP A 257 9.91 0.79 17.86
C ASP A 257 8.65 0.00 17.45
N TYR A 258 8.43 -0.17 16.14
CA TYR A 258 7.25 -0.79 15.55
C TYR A 258 7.57 -2.13 14.86
N LEU A 259 8.81 -2.58 14.94
CA LEU A 259 9.22 -3.89 14.48
C LEU A 259 8.82 -4.98 15.48
N SER A 260 8.87 -6.24 15.05
CA SER A 260 8.86 -7.35 16.00
C SER A 260 10.04 -7.23 16.97
N SER A 261 9.92 -7.71 18.21
CA SER A 261 10.99 -7.55 19.21
C SER A 261 12.34 -8.15 18.76
N GLU A 262 12.30 -9.20 17.94
CA GLU A 262 13.48 -9.81 17.33
C GLU A 262 14.14 -8.86 16.31
N GLU A 263 13.35 -8.31 15.39
CA GLU A 263 13.85 -7.39 14.36
C GLU A 263 14.25 -6.03 14.94
N GLU A 264 13.55 -5.52 15.95
CA GLU A 264 13.96 -4.33 16.69
C GLU A 264 15.35 -4.52 17.30
N SER A 265 15.56 -5.66 17.98
CA SER A 265 16.85 -6.00 18.56
C SER A 265 17.94 -6.08 17.49
N LEU A 266 17.64 -6.70 16.35
CA LEU A 266 18.55 -6.79 15.23
C LEU A 266 18.90 -5.40 14.67
N VAL A 267 17.91 -4.57 14.35
CA VAL A 267 18.13 -3.22 13.79
C VAL A 267 18.96 -2.36 14.73
N ARG A 268 18.67 -2.39 16.03
CA ARG A 268 19.45 -1.63 17.02
C ARG A 268 20.87 -2.14 17.19
N SER A 269 21.12 -3.43 16.93
CA SER A 269 22.45 -4.03 16.99
C SER A 269 23.33 -3.70 15.78
N LEU A 270 22.73 -3.40 14.62
CA LEU A 270 23.47 -3.06 13.41
C LEU A 270 24.34 -1.81 13.62
N PRO A 271 25.49 -1.72 12.92
CA PRO A 271 26.27 -0.50 12.90
C PRO A 271 25.49 0.62 12.20
N ALA A 272 25.80 1.87 12.56
CA ALA A 272 25.24 3.01 11.84
C ALA A 272 25.78 3.04 10.40
N GLY A 273 24.90 3.26 9.43
CA GLY A 273 25.20 3.26 8.01
C GLY A 273 25.73 4.59 7.46
N GLY A 274 25.83 5.63 8.30
CA GLY A 274 26.24 6.98 7.93
C GLY A 274 27.24 7.58 8.92
N HIS A 275 27.85 8.71 8.54
CA HIS A 275 28.80 9.42 9.40
C HIS A 275 28.14 9.99 10.65
N GLU A 276 26.84 10.26 10.57
CA GLU A 276 25.97 10.77 11.63
C GLU A 276 25.82 9.78 12.80
N GLY A 277 26.23 8.52 12.60
CA GLY A 277 26.14 7.49 13.62
C GLY A 277 24.69 7.16 13.97
N LYS A 278 24.44 6.90 15.25
CA LYS A 278 23.12 6.59 15.81
C LYS A 278 22.37 7.82 16.34
N GLN A 279 22.83 9.04 15.98
CA GLN A 279 22.17 10.27 16.41
C GLN A 279 20.84 10.42 15.70
N SER A 280 19.77 10.70 16.44
CA SER A 280 18.43 10.91 15.89
C SER A 280 17.62 11.80 16.80
N ASP A 281 16.81 12.68 16.20
CA ASP A 281 15.92 13.57 16.93
C ASP A 281 14.88 12.77 17.74
N TYR A 282 14.30 11.72 17.17
CA TYR A 282 13.18 10.96 17.76
C TYR A 282 13.39 9.44 17.90
N CYS A 283 14.53 8.89 17.46
CA CYS A 283 14.85 7.46 17.62
C CYS A 283 15.92 7.29 18.70
N LYS A 284 15.55 6.73 19.85
CA LYS A 284 16.41 6.61 21.04
C LYS A 284 16.90 5.19 21.25
#